data_AF-A0A919N6J9-F1
#
_entry.id   AF-A0A919N6J9-F1
#
_cell.length_a   1.000
_cell.length_b   1.000
_cell.length_c   1.000
_cell.angle_alpha   90.00
_cell.angle_beta   90.00
_cell.angle_gamma   90.00
#
_symmetry.space_group_name_H-M   'P 1'
#
loop_
_entity.id
_entity.type
_entity.pdbx_description
1 polymer ?
#
loop_
_entity_poly.entity_id
_entity_poly.type
_entity_poly.pdbx_seq_one_letter_code
_entity_poly.pdbx_strand_id
1 'polypeptide(L)'
;MTSEMAYTQAQSAVMVSTAAKFDQVNGALQQMLSTLMSELSMLNGAWKGLGASAFEQVRTQYAADLRSLNSALAETAESIRASGAGYQAADSEAASRVARTGGTFTLPL
;
A
#
# COMPACT_ATOMS: atom_id res chain seq x y z
N MET A 1 -3.01 -26.94 15.31
CA MET A 1 -3.76 -25.71 15.61
C MET A 1 -2.85 -24.54 15.98
N THR A 2 -1.90 -24.65 16.91
CA THR A 2 -0.98 -23.54 17.24
C THR A 2 -0.08 -23.10 16.07
N SER A 3 0.39 -24.04 15.24
CA SER A 3 1.24 -23.74 14.08
C SER A 3 0.51 -23.01 12.95
N GLU A 4 -0.81 -23.21 12.82
CA GLU A 4 -1.63 -22.61 11.76
C GLU A 4 -1.97 -21.16 12.08
N MET A 5 -2.33 -20.87 13.35
CA MET A 5 -2.51 -19.50 13.84
C MET A 5 -1.19 -18.70 13.84
N ALA A 6 -0.05 -19.35 14.07
CA ALA A 6 1.25 -18.69 13.96
C ALA A 6 1.58 -18.31 12.50
N TYR A 7 1.17 -19.14 11.54
CA TYR A 7 1.38 -18.90 10.11
C TYR A 7 0.48 -17.76 9.58
N THR A 8 -0.80 -17.72 9.95
CA THR A 8 -1.74 -16.65 9.56
C THR A 8 -1.31 -15.28 10.11
N GLN A 9 -0.86 -15.22 11.36
CA GLN A 9 -0.33 -13.98 11.94
C GLN A 9 0.95 -13.50 11.25
N ALA A 10 1.87 -14.43 10.93
CA ALA A 10 3.06 -14.09 10.17
C ALA A 10 2.72 -13.55 8.77
N GLN A 11 1.75 -14.16 8.08
CA GLN A 11 1.26 -13.66 6.79
C GLN A 11 0.63 -12.28 6.90
N SER A 12 -0.21 -12.04 7.91
CA SER A 12 -0.83 -10.73 8.16
C SER A 12 0.24 -9.63 8.39
N ALA A 13 1.29 -9.94 9.18
CA ALA A 13 2.40 -9.02 9.40
C ALA A 13 3.17 -8.70 8.10
N VAL A 14 3.40 -9.71 7.25
CA VAL A 14 4.01 -9.50 5.92
C VAL A 14 3.14 -8.58 5.06
N MET A 15 1.82 -8.75 5.08
CA MET A 15 0.90 -7.91 4.32
C MET A 15 0.92 -6.45 4.81
N VAL A 16 0.90 -6.21 6.13
CA VAL A 16 1.05 -4.86 6.69
C VAL A 16 2.38 -4.22 6.25
N SER A 17 3.48 -4.97 6.33
CA SER A 17 4.79 -4.47 5.89
C SER A 17 4.82 -4.15 4.38
N THR A 18 4.10 -4.94 3.59
CA THR A 18 4.00 -4.76 2.14
C THR A 18 3.22 -3.49 1.83
N ALA A 19 2.05 -3.28 2.46
CA ALA A 19 1.28 -2.05 2.30
C ALA A 19 2.10 -0.80 2.68
N ALA A 20 2.85 -0.85 3.78
CA ALA A 20 3.75 0.24 4.18
C ALA A 20 4.85 0.52 3.14
N LYS A 21 5.35 -0.51 2.44
CA LYS A 21 6.30 -0.36 1.34
C LYS A 21 5.67 0.39 0.16
N PHE A 22 4.42 0.08 -0.18
CA PHE A 22 3.68 0.79 -1.24
C PHE A 22 3.49 2.26 -0.87
N ASP A 23 3.10 2.56 0.38
CA ASP A 23 2.99 3.94 0.87
C ASP A 23 4.34 4.69 0.80
N GLN A 24 5.44 4.03 1.16
CA GLN A 24 6.79 4.60 1.08
C GLN A 24 7.19 4.91 -0.37
N VAL A 25 6.98 3.97 -1.29
CA VAL A 25 7.27 4.17 -2.73
C VAL A 25 6.43 5.32 -3.28
N ASN A 26 5.17 5.38 -2.88
CA ASN A 26 4.26 6.45 -3.28
C ASN A 26 4.78 7.83 -2.84
N GLY A 27 5.20 7.98 -1.59
CA GLY A 27 5.79 9.20 -1.07
C GLY A 27 7.09 9.58 -1.79
N ALA A 28 7.96 8.61 -2.08
CA ALA A 28 9.21 8.86 -2.82
C ALA A 28 8.95 9.38 -4.24
N LEU A 29 7.94 8.84 -4.93
CA LEU A 29 7.54 9.29 -6.26
C LEU A 29 6.95 10.71 -6.25
N GLN A 30 6.15 11.05 -5.25
CA GLN A 30 5.65 12.42 -5.05
C GLN A 30 6.79 13.41 -4.85
N GLN A 31 7.78 13.06 -4.00
CA GLN A 31 8.95 13.90 -3.77
C GLN A 31 9.76 14.11 -5.05
N MET A 32 9.97 13.04 -5.83
CA MET A 32 10.69 13.11 -7.09
C MET A 32 10.01 14.06 -8.09
N LEU A 33 8.67 14.01 -8.19
CA LEU A 33 7.92 14.97 -9.00
C LEU A 33 8.09 16.39 -8.49
N SER A 34 7.96 16.63 -7.19
CA SER A 34 8.12 17.98 -6.64
C SER A 34 9.49 18.55 -6.98
N THR A 35 10.54 17.74 -6.87
CA THR A 35 11.91 18.13 -7.26
C THR A 35 11.99 18.43 -8.75
N LEU A 36 11.51 17.52 -9.60
CA LEU A 36 11.49 17.71 -11.06
C LEU A 36 10.75 19.00 -11.44
N MET A 37 9.56 19.24 -10.90
CA MET A 37 8.77 20.44 -11.17
C MET A 37 9.48 21.73 -10.72
N SER A 38 10.20 21.68 -9.60
CA SER A 38 11.01 22.80 -9.12
C SER A 38 12.18 23.10 -10.07
N GLU A 39 12.95 22.08 -10.43
CA GLU A 39 14.07 22.20 -11.38
C GLU A 39 13.61 22.78 -12.72
N LEU A 40 12.49 22.27 -13.22
CA LEU A 40 11.91 22.70 -14.46
C LEU A 40 11.38 24.15 -14.41
N SER A 41 10.79 24.57 -13.28
CA SER A 41 10.32 25.96 -13.11
C SER A 41 11.44 26.99 -13.21
N MET A 42 12.65 26.64 -12.74
CA MET A 42 13.84 27.49 -12.85
C MET A 42 14.31 27.65 -14.31
N LEU A 43 14.17 26.61 -15.12
CA LEU A 43 14.58 26.60 -16.54
C LEU A 43 13.61 27.36 -17.46
N ASN A 44 12.38 27.61 -17.02
CA ASN A 44 11.35 28.28 -17.82
C ASN A 44 11.72 29.73 -18.22
N GLY A 45 12.59 30.39 -17.43
CA GLY A 45 13.15 31.69 -17.80
C GLY A 45 14.13 31.64 -18.99
N ALA A 46 14.79 30.50 -19.19
CA ALA A 46 15.82 30.30 -20.22
C ALA A 46 15.24 29.78 -21.56
N TRP A 47 14.10 29.07 -21.53
CA TRP A 47 13.51 28.42 -22.70
C TRP A 47 12.29 29.17 -23.24
N LYS A 48 12.43 30.46 -23.59
CA LYS A 48 11.36 31.18 -24.29
C LYS A 48 11.23 30.70 -25.74
N GLY A 49 10.02 30.29 -26.17
CA GLY A 49 9.70 29.92 -27.56
C GLY A 49 9.26 28.46 -27.74
N LEU A 50 9.67 27.80 -28.83
CA LEU A 50 9.28 26.42 -29.19
C LEU A 50 9.65 25.37 -28.12
N GLY A 51 10.72 25.60 -27.35
CA GLY A 51 11.10 24.73 -26.24
C GLY A 51 10.09 24.73 -25.09
N ALA A 52 9.34 25.82 -24.91
CA ALA A 52 8.37 25.95 -23.83
C ALA A 52 7.14 25.04 -24.03
N SER A 53 6.67 24.82 -25.27
CA SER A 53 5.46 24.01 -25.49
C SER A 53 5.73 22.52 -25.32
N ALA A 54 6.83 22.00 -25.88
CA ALA A 54 7.26 20.61 -25.67
C ALA A 54 7.50 20.34 -24.18
N PHE A 55 8.08 21.32 -23.50
CA PHE A 55 8.31 21.28 -22.06
C PHE A 55 7.00 21.18 -21.25
N GLU A 56 6.03 22.07 -21.51
CA GLU A 56 4.72 22.03 -20.85
C GLU A 56 3.95 20.74 -21.12
N GLN A 57 4.12 20.17 -22.31
CA GLN A 57 3.49 18.90 -22.68
C GLN A 57 4.05 17.73 -21.87
N VAL A 58 5.37 17.63 -21.75
CA VAL A 58 6.04 16.61 -20.90
C VAL A 58 5.65 16.79 -19.44
N ARG A 59 5.63 18.04 -18.95
CA ARG A 59 5.21 18.37 -17.58
C ARG A 59 3.79 17.87 -17.29
N THR A 60 2.86 18.14 -18.19
CA THR A 60 1.45 17.75 -18.06
C THR A 60 1.29 16.24 -18.09
N GLN A 61 1.94 15.57 -19.04
CA GLN A 61 1.88 14.12 -19.16
C GLN A 61 2.45 13.43 -17.92
N TYR A 62 3.64 13.84 -17.48
CA TYR A 62 4.28 13.27 -16.30
C TYR A 62 3.45 13.48 -15.03
N ALA A 63 2.82 14.65 -14.86
CA ALA A 63 1.91 14.90 -13.74
C ALA A 63 0.64 14.02 -13.80
N ALA A 64 0.17 13.65 -14.99
CA ALA A 64 -0.96 12.73 -15.16
C ALA A 64 -0.55 11.28 -14.84
N ASP A 65 0.59 10.84 -15.38
CA ASP A 65 1.15 9.50 -15.14
C ASP A 65 1.40 9.27 -13.65
N LEU A 66 1.92 10.28 -12.96
CA LEU A 66 2.15 10.18 -11.52
C LEU A 66 0.86 10.06 -10.72
N ARG A 67 -0.18 10.83 -11.09
CA ARG A 67 -1.49 10.71 -10.43
C ARG A 67 -2.08 9.31 -10.60
N SER A 68 -1.96 8.75 -11.80
CA SER A 68 -2.39 7.38 -12.10
C SER A 68 -1.62 6.36 -11.24
N LEU A 69 -0.29 6.49 -11.20
CA LEU A 69 0.56 5.62 -10.39
C LEU A 69 0.26 5.72 -8.89
N ASN A 70 0.02 6.94 -8.39
CA ASN A 70 -0.36 7.15 -6.99
C ASN A 70 -1.67 6.46 -6.63
N SER A 71 -2.68 6.58 -7.49
CA SER A 71 -3.97 5.89 -7.29
C SER A 71 -3.78 4.39 -7.23
N ALA A 72 -3.04 3.82 -8.19
CA ALA A 72 -2.79 2.39 -8.25
C ALA A 72 -2.01 1.87 -7.02
N LEU A 73 -1.00 2.61 -6.55
CA LEU A 73 -0.24 2.25 -5.36
C LEU A 73 -1.11 2.31 -4.09
N ALA A 74 -1.93 3.35 -3.94
CA ALA A 74 -2.83 3.50 -2.80
C ALA A 74 -3.93 2.41 -2.80
N GLU A 75 -4.55 2.14 -3.94
CA GLU A 75 -5.53 1.05 -4.10
C GLU A 75 -4.90 -0.32 -3.78
N THR A 76 -3.66 -0.54 -4.21
CA THR A 76 -2.94 -1.79 -3.90
C THR A 76 -2.64 -1.91 -2.41
N ALA A 77 -2.16 -0.84 -1.77
CA ALA A 77 -1.92 -0.82 -0.33
C ALA A 77 -3.22 -1.10 0.45
N GLU A 78 -4.34 -0.50 0.04
CA GLU A 78 -5.64 -0.72 0.66
C GLU A 78 -6.14 -2.15 0.48
N SER A 79 -6.02 -2.72 -0.72
CA SER A 79 -6.37 -4.12 -1.00
C SER A 79 -5.56 -5.10 -0.14
N ILE A 80 -4.26 -4.83 0.03
CA ILE A 80 -3.38 -5.61 0.91
C ILE A 80 -3.83 -5.49 2.37
N ARG A 81 -4.15 -4.28 2.85
CA ARG A 81 -4.66 -4.07 4.23
C ARG A 81 -5.98 -4.80 4.46
N ALA A 82 -6.93 -4.67 3.55
CA ALA A 82 -8.23 -5.35 3.62
C ALA A 82 -8.05 -6.88 3.68
N SER A 83 -7.17 -7.43 2.86
CA SER A 83 -6.87 -8.86 2.85
C SER A 83 -6.18 -9.32 4.15
N GLY A 84 -5.26 -8.52 4.69
CA GLY A 84 -4.60 -8.79 5.98
C GLY A 84 -5.57 -8.75 7.18
N ALA A 85 -6.53 -7.82 7.17
CA ALA A 85 -7.59 -7.73 8.19
C ALA A 85 -8.55 -8.92 8.11
N GLY A 86 -8.87 -9.39 6.90
CA GLY A 86 -9.64 -10.62 6.68
C GLY A 86 -9.01 -11.84 7.35
N TYR A 87 -7.67 -12.00 7.23
CA TYR A 87 -6.96 -13.09 7.91
C TYR A 87 -7.01 -12.97 9.43
N GLN A 88 -6.87 -11.76 10.01
CA GLN A 88 -6.97 -11.58 11.47
C GLN A 88 -8.38 -11.90 12.00
N ALA A 89 -9.43 -11.49 11.27
CA ALA A 89 -10.81 -11.79 11.66
C ALA A 89 -11.09 -13.30 11.63
N ALA A 90 -10.63 -13.99 10.58
CA ALA A 90 -10.76 -15.45 10.46
C ALA A 90 -10.01 -16.17 11.58
N ASP A 91 -8.80 -15.72 11.93
CA ASP A 91 -8.00 -16.29 13.03
C ASP A 91 -8.70 -16.13 14.39
N SER A 92 -9.22 -14.94 14.68
CA SER A 92 -9.97 -14.66 15.92
C SER A 92 -11.24 -15.51 16.03
N GLU A 93 -11.95 -15.71 14.93
CA GLU A 93 -13.14 -16.55 14.90
C GLU A 93 -12.79 -18.02 15.14
N ALA A 94 -11.75 -18.53 14.47
CA ALA A 94 -11.25 -19.89 14.65
C ALA A 94 -10.79 -20.14 16.09
N ALA A 95 -10.01 -19.23 16.67
CA ALA A 95 -9.58 -19.29 18.06
C ALA A 95 -10.77 -19.30 19.04
N SER A 96 -11.78 -18.46 18.79
CA SER A 96 -13.01 -18.40 19.60
C SER A 96 -13.83 -19.69 19.53
N ARG A 97 -13.90 -20.31 18.35
CA ARG A 97 -14.57 -21.61 18.16
C ARG A 97 -13.85 -22.71 18.93
N VAL A 98 -12.52 -22.79 18.83
CA VAL A 98 -11.69 -23.76 19.56
C VAL A 98 -11.79 -23.58 21.06
N ALA A 99 -11.74 -22.34 21.57
CA ALA A 99 -11.91 -22.06 23.00
C ALA A 99 -13.29 -22.52 23.51
N ARG A 100 -14.34 -22.39 22.68
CA ARG A 100 -15.70 -22.82 23.01
C ARG A 100 -15.85 -24.35 23.05
N THR A 101 -15.21 -25.09 22.14
CA THR A 101 -15.26 -26.56 22.12
C THR A 101 -14.29 -27.22 23.10
N GLY A 102 -13.15 -26.58 23.41
CA GLY A 102 -12.15 -27.09 24.37
C GLY A 102 -12.58 -27.00 25.85
N GLY A 103 -13.62 -26.22 26.17
CA GLY A 103 -14.12 -26.03 27.53
C GLY A 103 -15.14 -27.06 28.03
N THR A 104 -15.61 -28.00 27.18
CA THR A 104 -16.78 -28.85 27.48
C THR A 104 -16.52 -30.36 27.58
N PHE A 105 -15.26 -30.82 27.69
CA PHE A 105 -14.99 -32.23 27.99
C PHE A 105 -15.10 -32.52 29.50
N THR A 106 -16.32 -32.56 30.02
CA THR A 106 -16.61 -33.21 31.30
C THR A 106 -16.83 -34.70 31.02
N LEU A 107 -15.85 -35.54 31.35
CA LEU A 107 -16.01 -36.99 31.30
C LEU A 107 -17.02 -37.40 32.38
N PRO A 108 -18.12 -38.09 32.02
CA PRO A 108 -18.97 -38.72 33.02
C PRO A 108 -18.18 -39.86 33.67
N LEU A 109 -18.04 -39.80 35.00
CA LEU A 109 -17.53 -40.90 35.83
C LEU A 109 -18.51 -42.07 35.82
#